data_AF-G0U920-F1
#
_entry.id   AF-G0U920-F1
#
_cell.length_a   1.000
_cell.length_b   1.000
_cell.length_c   1.000
_cell.angle_alpha   90.00
_cell.angle_beta   90.00
_cell.angle_gamma   90.00
#
_symmetry.space_group_name_H-M   'P 1'
#
loop_
_entity.id
_entity.type
_entity.pdbx_description
1 polymer ?
#
loop_
_entity_poly.entity_id
_entity_poly.type
_entity_poly.pdbx_seq_one_letter_code
_entity_poly.pdbx_strand_id
1 'polypeptide(L)'
;MDSLASEACPQQQSSAADTGRTRPLAAGQVNRAVSAVLPEGMYVSRDARIALQKAATVAVFYLACLAEDERSRESKRRVTLSSNDIKAALKAGGMGHLLPLLSGGQMKRVRSGNGLQQ
;
A
#
# COMPACT_ATOMS: atom_id res chain seq x y z
N MET A 1 -49.10 -7.54 -28.53
CA MET A 1 -48.13 -8.41 -29.24
C MET A 1 -46.77 -7.87 -28.94
N ASP A 2 -46.30 -8.36 -27.80
CA ASP A 2 -45.07 -8.06 -27.11
C ASP A 2 -43.85 -8.33 -28.01
N SER A 3 -43.04 -7.29 -28.21
CA SER A 3 -41.75 -7.42 -28.86
C SER A 3 -40.68 -7.14 -27.81
N LEU A 4 -40.34 -8.18 -27.05
CA LEU A 4 -39.20 -8.19 -26.14
C LEU A 4 -37.91 -8.23 -26.97
N ALA A 5 -37.35 -7.05 -27.28
CA ALA A 5 -35.97 -6.96 -27.72
C ALA A 5 -35.07 -7.23 -26.51
N SER A 6 -34.54 -8.45 -26.47
CA SER A 6 -33.51 -8.90 -25.54
C SER A 6 -32.20 -8.15 -25.81
N GLU A 7 -31.93 -7.09 -25.07
CA GLU A 7 -30.58 -6.50 -25.02
C GLU A 7 -29.65 -7.39 -24.19
N ALA A 8 -28.88 -8.22 -24.90
CA ALA A 8 -27.77 -8.95 -24.32
C ALA A 8 -26.64 -7.96 -24.01
N CYS A 9 -26.32 -7.75 -22.73
CA CYS A 9 -25.09 -7.08 -22.33
C CYS A 9 -23.87 -7.79 -22.96
N PRO A 10 -23.02 -7.10 -23.72
CA PRO A 10 -21.76 -7.68 -24.13
C PRO A 10 -20.91 -7.90 -22.87
N GLN A 11 -20.66 -9.17 -22.54
CA GLN A 11 -19.62 -9.53 -21.57
C GLN A 11 -18.29 -9.04 -22.14
N GLN A 12 -17.82 -7.89 -21.66
CA GLN A 12 -16.42 -7.51 -21.78
C GLN A 12 -15.58 -8.55 -21.04
N GLN A 13 -15.11 -9.55 -21.77
CA GLN A 13 -13.91 -10.30 -21.43
C GLN A 13 -12.75 -9.30 -21.44
N SER A 14 -12.49 -8.70 -20.29
CA SER A 14 -11.25 -7.99 -20.04
C SER A 14 -10.12 -9.01 -20.02
N SER A 15 -9.45 -9.17 -21.16
CA SER A 15 -8.13 -9.80 -21.27
C SER A 15 -7.11 -8.96 -20.49
N ALA A 16 -7.04 -9.19 -19.19
CA ALA A 16 -5.99 -8.60 -18.36
C ALA A 16 -4.66 -9.27 -18.73
N ALA A 17 -3.81 -8.51 -19.43
CA ALA A 17 -2.40 -8.80 -19.59
C ALA A 17 -1.78 -9.22 -18.25
N ASP A 18 -0.85 -10.17 -18.26
CA ASP A 18 -0.07 -10.64 -17.10
C ASP A 18 0.88 -9.52 -16.62
N THR A 19 0.33 -8.40 -16.16
CA THR A 19 1.06 -7.38 -15.42
C THR A 19 1.37 -7.97 -14.05
N GLY A 20 2.53 -8.62 -13.96
CA GLY A 20 3.25 -9.01 -12.74
C GLY A 20 2.38 -9.29 -11.52
N ARG A 21 1.99 -10.56 -11.32
CA ARG A 21 1.23 -11.02 -10.15
C ARG A 21 1.77 -10.41 -8.86
N THR A 22 1.03 -9.44 -8.34
CA THR A 22 1.37 -8.76 -7.11
C THR A 22 1.10 -9.70 -5.95
N ARG A 23 2.17 -10.13 -5.26
CA ARG A 23 2.01 -11.04 -4.12
C ARG A 23 1.42 -10.25 -2.95
N PRO A 24 0.30 -10.71 -2.36
CA PRO A 24 -0.27 -10.04 -1.21
C PRO A 24 0.67 -10.15 -0.01
N LEU A 25 0.63 -9.15 0.87
CA LEU A 25 1.33 -9.20 2.15
C LEU A 25 0.91 -10.44 2.95
N ALA A 26 1.82 -10.96 3.78
CA ALA A 26 1.53 -12.13 4.61
C ALA A 26 0.36 -11.85 5.56
N ALA A 27 -0.72 -12.62 5.44
CA ALA A 27 -1.96 -12.42 6.20
C ALA A 27 -1.72 -12.34 7.71
N GLY A 28 -0.81 -13.15 8.25
CA GLY A 28 -0.46 -13.13 9.67
C GLY A 28 0.13 -11.80 10.15
N GLN A 29 0.92 -11.10 9.32
CA GLN A 29 1.48 -9.79 9.67
C GLN A 29 0.39 -8.72 9.67
N VAL A 30 -0.47 -8.74 8.66
CA VAL A 30 -1.61 -7.81 8.55
C VAL A 30 -2.57 -8.00 9.71
N ASN A 31 -2.92 -9.25 10.03
CA ASN A 31 -3.83 -9.56 11.14
C ASN A 31 -3.27 -9.09 12.50
N ARG A 32 -1.97 -9.26 12.76
CA ARG A 32 -1.36 -8.76 14.00
C ARG A 32 -1.40 -7.24 14.10
N ALA A 33 -1.13 -6.53 13.00
CA ALA A 33 -1.20 -5.07 12.97
C ALA A 33 -2.64 -4.57 13.24
N VAL A 34 -3.64 -5.27 12.70
CA VAL A 34 -5.06 -4.96 12.94
C VAL A 34 -5.45 -5.27 14.39
N SER A 35 -5.12 -6.45 14.91
CA SER A 35 -5.44 -6.84 16.29
C SER A 35 -4.77 -5.94 17.33
N ALA A 36 -3.59 -5.37 17.03
CA ALA A 36 -2.89 -4.47 17.96
C ALA A 36 -3.62 -3.15 18.25
N VAL A 37 -4.58 -2.77 17.40
CA VAL A 37 -5.37 -1.54 17.57
C VAL A 37 -6.82 -1.82 17.98
N LEU A 38 -7.22 -3.08 18.08
CA LEU A 38 -8.57 -3.48 18.48
C LEU A 38 -8.63 -3.76 20.00
N PRO A 39 -9.74 -3.44 20.67
CA PRO A 39 -9.99 -3.86 22.05
C PRO A 39 -9.99 -5.38 22.21
N GLU A 40 -9.68 -5.85 23.42
CA GLU A 40 -9.72 -7.27 23.73
C GLU A 40 -11.13 -7.85 23.55
N GLY A 41 -11.20 -9.09 23.04
CA GLY A 41 -12.46 -9.78 22.76
C GLY A 41 -13.15 -9.38 21.44
N MET A 42 -12.59 -8.43 20.67
CA MET A 42 -13.14 -8.04 19.38
C MET A 42 -12.66 -8.97 18.24
N TYR A 43 -13.61 -9.47 17.45
CA TYR A 43 -13.32 -10.37 16.34
C TYR A 43 -13.51 -9.67 14.99
N VAL A 44 -12.55 -9.90 14.09
CA VAL A 44 -12.65 -9.47 12.68
C VAL A 44 -13.20 -10.64 11.86
N SER A 45 -14.08 -10.36 10.90
CA SER A 45 -14.59 -11.41 10.00
C SER A 45 -13.49 -11.91 9.05
N ARG A 46 -13.66 -13.10 8.47
CA ARG A 46 -12.70 -13.65 7.49
C ARG A 46 -12.57 -12.74 6.27
N ASP A 47 -13.68 -12.25 5.75
CA ASP A 47 -13.70 -11.42 4.56
C ASP A 47 -13.06 -10.05 4.81
N ALA A 48 -13.28 -9.46 5.99
CA ALA A 48 -12.61 -8.22 6.38
C ALA A 48 -11.08 -8.40 6.47
N ARG A 49 -10.60 -9.54 6.99
CA ARG A 49 -9.15 -9.84 7.00
C ARG A 49 -8.57 -9.93 5.58
N ILE A 50 -9.28 -10.60 4.67
CA ILE A 50 -8.86 -10.72 3.27
C ILE A 50 -8.88 -9.34 2.58
N ALA A 51 -9.91 -8.54 2.83
CA ALA A 51 -10.03 -7.18 2.31
C ALA A 51 -8.87 -6.29 2.81
N LEU A 52 -8.56 -6.34 4.11
CA LEU A 52 -7.44 -5.61 4.70
C LEU A 52 -6.09 -6.04 4.13
N GLN A 53 -5.89 -7.34 3.89
CA GLN A 53 -4.66 -7.86 3.27
C GLN A 53 -4.46 -7.32 1.85
N LYS A 54 -5.54 -7.29 1.04
CA LYS A 54 -5.52 -6.73 -0.31
C LYS A 54 -5.32 -5.22 -0.27
N ALA A 55 -6.07 -4.51 0.60
CA ALA A 55 -5.99 -3.06 0.76
C ALA A 55 -4.58 -2.62 1.20
N ALA A 56 -3.96 -3.32 2.15
CA ALA A 56 -2.60 -3.04 2.59
C ALA A 56 -1.58 -3.20 1.46
N THR A 57 -1.78 -4.20 0.59
CA THR A 57 -0.93 -4.41 -0.59
C THR A 57 -1.08 -3.23 -1.56
N VAL A 58 -2.31 -2.84 -1.89
CA VAL A 58 -2.60 -1.69 -2.77
C VAL A 58 -2.09 -0.38 -2.18
N ALA A 59 -2.20 -0.18 -0.86
CA ALA A 59 -1.72 1.02 -0.19
C ALA A 59 -0.20 1.24 -0.36
N VAL A 60 0.59 0.15 -0.39
CA VAL A 60 2.03 0.25 -0.65
C VAL A 60 2.31 0.74 -2.08
N PHE A 61 1.57 0.23 -3.08
CA PHE A 61 1.71 0.69 -4.46
C PHE A 61 1.26 2.14 -4.62
N TYR A 62 0.15 2.49 -3.98
CA TYR A 62 -0.33 3.87 -3.97
C TYR A 62 0.74 4.84 -3.42
N LEU A 63 1.36 4.50 -2.28
CA LEU A 63 2.45 5.30 -1.72
C LEU A 63 3.68 5.36 -2.64
N ALA A 64 4.01 4.27 -3.32
CA ALA A 64 5.10 4.25 -4.30
C ALA A 64 4.82 5.18 -5.49
N CYS A 65 3.59 5.17 -6.01
CA CYS A 65 3.17 6.07 -7.08
C CYS A 65 3.20 7.54 -6.64
N LEU A 66 2.71 7.86 -5.43
CA LEU A 66 2.79 9.22 -4.90
C LEU A 66 4.24 9.68 -4.69
N ALA A 67 5.11 8.80 -4.22
CA ALA A 67 6.52 9.13 -4.02
C ALA A 67 7.26 9.34 -5.34
N GLU A 68 6.91 8.55 -6.36
CA GLU A 68 7.41 8.74 -7.72
C GLU A 68 6.96 10.09 -8.31
N ASP A 69 5.70 10.47 -8.10
CA ASP A 69 5.17 11.77 -8.51
C ASP A 69 5.95 12.91 -7.83
N GLU A 70 6.11 12.87 -6.50
CA GLU A 70 6.88 13.88 -5.76
C GLU A 70 8.35 13.95 -6.20
N ARG A 71 8.98 12.81 -6.47
CA ARG A 71 10.35 12.76 -7.01
C ARG A 71 10.43 13.35 -8.41
N SER A 72 9.45 13.08 -9.27
CA SER A 72 9.43 13.55 -10.66
C SER A 72 9.31 15.08 -10.79
N ARG A 73 8.75 15.72 -9.75
CA ARG A 73 8.61 17.19 -9.64
C ARG A 73 9.92 17.89 -9.29
N GLU A 74 10.94 17.15 -8.85
CA GLU A 74 12.26 17.72 -8.56
C GLU A 74 12.99 18.05 -9.88
N SER A 75 13.64 19.22 -9.92
CA SER A 75 14.38 19.68 -11.11
C SER A 75 15.52 18.72 -11.51
N LYS A 76 16.07 18.01 -10.53
CA LYS A 76 17.09 16.99 -10.72
C LYS A 76 16.43 15.62 -10.87
N ARG A 77 16.47 15.07 -12.10
CA ARG A 77 15.95 13.73 -12.41
C ARG A 77 16.75 12.63 -11.71
N ARG A 78 16.30 12.22 -10.52
CA ARG A 78 16.78 11.03 -9.82
C ARG A 78 15.98 9.82 -10.26
N VAL A 79 16.59 8.63 -10.28
CA VAL A 79 15.89 7.35 -10.55
C VAL A 79 15.52 6.61 -9.26
N THR A 80 16.14 6.98 -8.13
CA THR A 80 15.96 6.33 -6.83
C THR A 80 15.03 7.14 -5.93
N LEU A 81 14.04 6.46 -5.34
CA LEU A 81 13.20 7.02 -4.29
C LEU A 81 13.97 7.10 -2.97
N SER A 82 13.92 8.26 -2.33
CA SER A 82 14.51 8.55 -1.02
C SER A 82 13.46 8.51 0.07
N SER A 83 13.90 8.41 1.33
CA SER A 83 12.98 8.51 2.48
C SER A 83 12.27 9.86 2.57
N ASN A 84 12.83 10.92 1.97
CA ASN A 84 12.18 12.23 1.92
C ASN A 84 11.02 12.23 0.92
N ASP A 85 11.16 11.52 -0.21
CA ASP A 85 10.11 11.38 -1.22
C ASP A 85 8.89 10.64 -0.61
N ILE A 86 9.12 9.61 0.21
CA ILE A 86 8.06 8.92 0.97
C ILE A 86 7.37 9.86 1.97
N LYS A 87 8.13 10.72 2.67
CA LYS A 87 7.56 11.69 3.62
C LYS A 87 6.74 12.76 2.91
N ALA A 88 7.19 13.23 1.74
CA ALA A 88 6.45 14.17 0.91
C ALA A 88 5.16 13.52 0.38
N ALA A 89 5.24 12.29 -0.13
CA ALA A 89 4.09 11.51 -0.57
C ALA A 89 3.03 11.33 0.51
N LEU A 90 3.44 11.06 1.75
CA LEU A 90 2.50 10.96 2.88
C LEU A 90 1.79 12.28 3.17
N LYS A 91 2.46 13.43 3.01
CA LYS A 91 1.78 14.73 3.12
C LYS A 91 0.82 14.97 1.96
N ALA A 92 1.27 14.70 0.73
CA ALA A 92 0.46 14.85 -0.48
C ALA A 92 -0.80 13.97 -0.45
N GLY A 93 -0.69 12.74 0.04
CA GLY A 93 -1.79 11.80 0.22
C GLY A 93 -2.68 12.04 1.45
N GLY A 94 -2.54 13.17 2.15
CA GLY A 94 -3.36 13.50 3.33
C GLY A 94 -3.03 12.70 4.60
N MET A 95 -1.95 11.92 4.60
CA MET A 95 -1.52 11.04 5.69
C MET A 95 -0.40 11.66 6.55
N GLY A 96 -0.33 13.00 6.60
CA GLY A 96 0.73 13.72 7.33
C GLY A 96 0.82 13.36 8.82
N HIS A 97 -0.30 12.94 9.44
CA HIS A 97 -0.37 12.50 10.83
C HIS A 97 0.45 11.21 11.12
N LEU A 98 0.83 10.45 10.09
CA LEU A 98 1.66 9.24 10.22
C LEU A 98 3.17 9.55 10.26
N LEU A 99 3.60 10.76 9.87
CA LEU A 99 5.02 11.14 9.82
C LEU A 99 5.77 11.05 11.16
N PRO A 100 5.17 11.44 12.31
CA PRO A 100 5.81 11.25 13.60
C PRO A 100 6.11 9.78 13.91
N LEU A 101 5.23 8.86 13.50
CA LEU A 101 5.39 7.41 13.72
C LEU A 101 6.57 6.85 12.91
N LEU A 102 6.84 7.40 11.73
CA LEU A 102 8.00 7.03 10.91
C LEU A 102 9.33 7.54 11.48
N SER A 103 9.29 8.72 12.11
CA SER A 103 10.49 9.41 12.61
C SER A 103 10.88 8.98 14.04
N GLY A 104 9.92 8.48 14.83
CA GLY A 104 10.05 8.26 16.28
C GLY A 104 10.82 7.02 16.75
N GLY A 105 11.25 6.09 15.89
CA GLY A 105 12.04 4.96 16.39
C GLY A 105 12.38 3.82 15.43
N GLN A 106 11.62 3.63 14.34
CA GLN A 106 11.83 2.49 13.44
C GLN A 106 12.91 2.75 12.38
N MET A 107 13.00 3.98 11.82
CA MET A 107 14.02 4.31 10.81
C MET A 107 15.43 4.48 11.40
N LYS A 108 15.56 4.94 12.66
CA LYS A 108 16.87 5.13 13.32
C LYS A 108 17.54 3.80 13.67
N ARG A 109 16.74 2.76 13.95
CA ARG A 109 17.25 1.43 14.35
C ARG A 109 17.82 0.63 13.17
N VAL A 110 17.37 0.89 11.94
CA VAL A 110 17.84 0.17 10.72
C VAL A 110 19.28 0.56 10.32
N ARG A 111 19.81 1.72 10.75
CA ARG A 111 21.20 2.12 10.43
C ARG A 111 22.28 1.56 11.36
N SER A 112 21.93 0.94 12.48
CA SER A 112 22.91 0.50 13.49
C SER A 112 23.38 -0.95 13.34
N GLY A 113 23.21 -1.59 12.18
CA GLY A 113 23.54 -3.00 11.99
C GLY A 113 24.38 -3.29 10.75
N ASN A 114 25.55 -2.67 10.61
CA ASN A 114 26.73 -3.30 9.98
C ASN A 114 27.94 -2.34 10.00
N GLY A 115 28.82 -2.57 10.96
CA GLY A 115 30.15 -1.96 11.04
C GLY A 115 31.10 -2.95 11.68
N LEU A 116 31.43 -4.03 10.97
CA LEU A 116 32.65 -4.80 11.22
C LEU A 116 33.83 -3.95 10.77
N GLN A 117 34.79 -3.71 11.68
CA GLN A 117 36.24 -3.61 11.49
C GLN A 117 36.82 -3.17 12.84
N GLN A 118 37.45 -4.07 13.59
CA GLN A 118 38.86 -4.51 13.56
C GLN A 118 39.55 -4.00 14.83
#